data_AF-A0A0J5FRX3-F1
#
_entry.id   AF-A0A0J5FRX3-F1
#
_cell.length_a   1.000
_cell.length_b   1.000
_cell.length_c   1.000
_cell.angle_alpha   90.00
_cell.angle_beta   90.00
_cell.angle_gamma   90.00
#
_symmetry.space_group_name_H-M   'P 1'
#
loop_
_entity.id
_entity.type
_entity.pdbx_description
1 polymer ?
#
loop_
_entity_poly.entity_id
_entity_poly.type
_entity_poly.pdbx_seq_one_letter_code
_entity_poly.pdbx_strand_id
1 'polypeptide(L)' 'MLTQSEIEERQHHVSNAIASQRLEGIEPDIQTLEDLNRFASGDLELSDVLFRLQERTRRVEIHN' A
#
# COMPACT_ATOMS: atom_id res chain seq x y z
N MET A 1 7.48 13.08 11.82
CA MET A 1 6.17 13.61 11.42
C MET A 1 6.32 14.20 10.04
N LEU A 2 5.47 13.80 9.10
CA LEU A 2 5.47 14.37 7.75
C LEU A 2 4.84 15.77 7.76
N THR A 3 5.29 16.59 6.84
CA THR A 3 4.65 17.83 6.46
C THR A 3 3.41 17.56 5.60
N GLN A 4 2.53 18.56 5.51
CA GLN A 4 1.35 18.48 4.65
C GLN A 4 1.72 18.23 3.17
N SER A 5 2.79 18.86 2.68
CA SER A 5 3.27 18.67 1.31
C SER A 5 3.75 17.24 1.06
N GLU A 6 4.44 16.62 2.02
CA GLU A 6 4.89 15.23 1.90
C GLU A 6 3.71 14.25 1.93
N ILE A 7 2.66 14.55 2.72
CA ILE A 7 1.42 13.76 2.72
C ILE A 7 0.73 13.84 1.36
N GLU A 8 0.57 15.03 0.79
CA GLU A 8 -0.06 15.24 -0.52
C GLU A 8 0.71 14.54 -1.64
N GLU A 9 2.05 14.63 -1.62
CA GLU A 9 2.92 13.94 -2.57
C GLU A 9 2.75 12.42 -2.48
N ARG A 10 2.78 11.86 -1.27
CA ARG A 10 2.58 10.41 -1.08
C ARG A 10 1.18 9.96 -1.51
N GLN A 11 0.14 10.73 -1.19
CA GLN A 11 -1.24 10.43 -1.61
C GLN A 11 -1.36 10.40 -3.14
N HIS A 12 -0.74 11.37 -3.83
CA HIS A 12 -0.73 11.40 -5.28
C HIS A 12 0.00 10.17 -5.88
N HIS A 13 1.16 9.80 -5.33
CA HIS A 13 1.89 8.61 -5.78
C HIS A 13 1.10 7.31 -5.55
N VAL A 14 0.48 7.14 -4.38
CA VAL A 14 -0.36 5.97 -4.08
C VAL A 14 -1.57 5.90 -5.01
N SER A 15 -2.25 7.02 -5.25
CA SER A 15 -3.39 7.08 -6.17
C SER A 15 -3.00 6.65 -7.59
N ASN A 16 -1.88 7.17 -8.10
CA ASN A 16 -1.38 6.81 -9.43
C ASN A 16 -0.96 5.34 -9.53
N ALA A 17 -0.31 4.80 -8.49
CA ALA A 17 0.07 3.40 -8.44
C ALA A 17 -1.15 2.47 -8.48
N ILE A 18 -2.19 2.76 -7.69
CA ILE A 18 -3.45 2.00 -7.67
C ILE A 18 -4.16 2.09 -9.03
N ALA A 19 -4.25 3.29 -9.61
CA ALA A 19 -4.85 3.49 -10.91
C ALA A 19 -4.14 2.68 -12.00
N SER A 20 -2.79 2.65 -11.97
CA SER A 20 -1.98 1.84 -12.89
C SER A 20 -2.33 0.35 -12.80
N GLN A 21 -2.43 -0.21 -11.58
CA GLN A 21 -2.83 -1.61 -11.41
C GLN A 21 -4.24 -1.89 -11.97
N ARG A 22 -5.19 -0.99 -11.71
CA ARG A 22 -6.57 -1.13 -12.20
C ARG A 22 -6.67 -1.05 -13.72
N LEU A 23 -5.83 -0.25 -14.38
CA LEU A 23 -5.75 -0.20 -15.85
C LEU A 23 -5.30 -1.54 -16.43
N GLU A 24 -4.46 -2.28 -15.71
CA GLU A 24 -4.03 -3.64 -16.06
C GLU A 24 -5.05 -4.72 -15.65
N GLY A 25 -6.23 -4.32 -15.13
CA GLY A 25 -7.26 -5.25 -14.64
C GLY A 25 -6.91 -5.92 -13.30
N ILE A 26 -5.91 -5.40 -12.59
CA ILE A 26 -5.48 -5.90 -11.28
C ILE A 26 -6.14 -5.05 -10.19
N GLU A 27 -6.96 -5.68 -9.35
CA GLU A 27 -7.45 -5.04 -8.12
C GLU A 27 -6.56 -5.46 -6.95
N PRO A 28 -5.80 -4.53 -6.35
CA PRO A 28 -5.07 -4.81 -5.12
C PRO A 28 -6.03 -5.22 -4.00
N ASP A 29 -5.58 -6.09 -3.12
CA ASP A 29 -6.41 -6.51 -1.99
C ASP A 29 -6.68 -5.36 -1.01
N ILE A 30 -7.80 -5.45 -0.28
CA ILE A 30 -8.28 -4.41 0.64
C ILE A 30 -7.23 -4.05 1.69
N GLN A 31 -6.50 -5.02 2.23
CA GLN A 31 -5.50 -4.76 3.28
C GLN A 31 -4.28 -4.00 2.72
N THR A 32 -3.87 -4.30 1.49
CA THR A 32 -2.83 -3.52 0.79
C THR A 32 -3.29 -2.09 0.51
N LEU A 33 -4.55 -1.88 0.14
CA LEU A 33 -5.09 -0.52 -0.05
C LEU A 33 -5.08 0.28 1.28
N GLU A 34 -5.48 -0.34 2.39
CA GLU A 34 -5.47 0.28 3.72
C GLU A 34 -4.04 0.64 4.19
N ASP A 35 -3.09 -0.28 4.04
CA ASP A 35 -1.69 -0.06 4.43
C ASP A 35 -1.03 1.04 3.56
N LEU A 36 -1.33 1.10 2.26
CA LEU A 36 -0.87 2.18 1.38
C LEU A 36 -1.46 3.54 1.78
N ASN A 37 -2.72 3.58 2.21
CA ASN A 37 -3.34 4.82 2.67
C ASN A 37 -2.71 5.32 3.98
N ARG A 38 -2.38 4.40 4.89
CA ARG A 38 -1.63 4.69 6.12
C ARG A 38 -0.19 5.12 5.86
N PHE A 39 0.45 4.58 4.83
CA PHE A 39 1.74 5.09 4.36
C PHE A 39 1.64 6.53 3.86
N ALA A 40 0.57 6.83 3.11
CA ALA A 40 0.34 8.17 2.57
C ALA A 40 0.04 9.21 3.66
N SER A 41 -0.65 8.83 4.74
CA SER A 41 -0.87 9.71 5.91
C SER A 41 0.34 9.82 6.84
N GLY A 42 1.37 8.99 6.66
CA GLY A 42 2.55 8.94 7.53
C GLY A 42 2.37 8.08 8.80
N ASP A 43 1.30 7.28 8.87
CA ASP A 43 1.03 6.33 9.96
C ASP A 43 1.79 5.01 9.82
N LEU A 44 2.35 4.74 8.63
CA LEU A 44 3.24 3.62 8.33
C LEU A 44 4.41 4.08 7.47
N GLU A 45 5.54 3.40 7.61
CA GLU A 45 6.61 3.47 6.62
C GLU A 45 6.37 2.43 5.51
N LEU A 46 6.91 2.68 4.31
CA LEU A 46 6.75 1.76 3.18
C LEU A 46 7.33 0.36 3.48
N SER A 47 8.38 0.29 4.32
CA SER A 47 8.92 -0.99 4.81
C SER A 47 7.90 -1.80 5.60
N ASP A 48 7.04 -1.14 6.39
CA ASP A 48 6.00 -1.82 7.16
C ASP A 48 4.91 -2.38 6.26
N VAL A 49 4.54 -1.62 5.21
CA VAL A 49 3.58 -2.07 4.18
C VAL A 49 4.10 -3.35 3.52
N LEU A 50 5.36 -3.35 3.09
CA LEU A 50 5.98 -4.52 2.44
C LEU A 50 6.07 -5.73 3.39
N PHE A 51 6.47 -5.51 4.64
CA PHE A 51 6.53 -6.57 5.63
C PHE A 51 5.15 -7.21 5.87
N ARG A 52 4.11 -6.39 6.05
CA ARG A 52 2.73 -6.85 6.24
C ARG A 52 2.20 -7.63 5.04
N LEU A 53 2.50 -7.16 3.83
CA LEU A 53 2.16 -7.87 2.60
C LEU A 53 2.82 -9.24 2.56
N GLN A 54 4.14 -9.32 2.78
CA GLN A 54 4.90 -10.58 2.78
C GLN A 54 4.38 -11.59 3.81
N GLU A 55 4.03 -11.14 5.01
CA GLU A 55 3.47 -12.00 6.05
C GLU A 55 2.13 -12.60 5.64
N ARG A 56 1.29 -11.85 4.93
CA ARG A 56 0.01 -12.35 4.40
C ARG A 56 0.22 -13.37 3.27
N THR A 57 1.09 -13.08 2.30
CA THR A 57 1.35 -14.03 1.20
C THR A 57 1.99 -15.31 1.69
N ARG A 58 2.94 -15.24 2.65
CA ARG A 58 3.53 -16.43 3.28
C ARG A 58 2.48 -17.31 3.97
N ARG A 59 1.49 -16.72 4.62
CA ARG A 59 0.39 -17.46 5.26
C ARG A 59 -0.52 -18.17 4.26
N VAL A 60 -0.69 -17.60 3.07
CA VAL A 60 -1.45 -18.21 1.96
C VAL A 60 -0.70 -19.41 1.38
N GLU A 61 0.63 -19.35 1.27
CA GLU A 61 1.44 -20.45 0.73
C GLU A 61 1.49 -21.70 1.63
N ILE A 62 1.29 -21.56 2.94
CA ILE A 62 1.37 -22.70 3.90
C ILE A 62 0.09 -23.56 3.92
N HIS A 63 -0.97 -23.16 3.21
CA HIS A 63 -2.26 -23.89 3.17
C HIS A 63 -2.57 -24.58 1.83
N ASN A 64 -1.59 -24.73 0.93
CA ASN A 64 -1.72 -25.48 -0.32
C ASN A 64 -0.99 -26.83 -0.28
#